data_AF-A0A7T8KAV8-F1
#
_entry.id   AF-A0A7T8KAV8-F1
#
_cell.length_a   1.000
_cell.length_b   1.000
_cell.length_c   1.000
_cell.angle_alpha   90.00
_cell.angle_beta   90.00
_cell.angle_gamma   90.00
#
_symmetry.space_group_name_H-M   'P 1'
#
loop_
_entity.id
_entity.type
_entity.pdbx_description
1 polymer ?
#
loop_
_entity_poly.entity_id
_entity_poly.type
_entity_poly.pdbx_seq_one_letter_code
_entity_poly.pdbx_strand_id
1 'polypeptide(L)'
;RVSWRMPGRLQHIPFAYGQTGSGKSWSIIGYGANKGIVPIFCERLFEGIKKQEGSGTSFEVKFSMLEIYNEVTRDLLQPQNKQKKNGLKIRQHPKKGFY
;
A
#
# COMPACT_ATOMS: atom_id res chain seq x y z
N ARG A 1 9.78 11.50 -16.16
CA ARG A 1 10.99 10.70 -16.46
C ARG A 1 10.83 9.35 -15.79
N VAL A 2 10.58 8.28 -16.56
CA VAL A 2 10.35 6.93 -16.01
C VAL A 2 11.68 6.18 -16.09
N SER A 3 12.16 5.68 -14.95
CA SER A 3 13.34 4.83 -14.86
C SER A 3 12.99 3.63 -13.97
N TRP A 4 13.12 2.44 -14.53
CA TRP A 4 13.05 1.18 -13.80
C TRP A 4 14.46 0.60 -13.70
N ARG A 5 14.87 0.20 -12.50
CA ARG A 5 16.03 -0.65 -12.27
C ARG A 5 15.80 -1.49 -11.01
N MET A 6 15.94 -2.80 -11.14
CA MET A 6 16.18 -3.75 -10.03
C MET A 6 17.50 -4.46 -10.40
N PRO A 7 18.47 -4.59 -9.47
CA PRO A 7 18.35 -5.60 -8.42
C PRO A 7 18.78 -5.12 -7.03
N GLY A 8 18.06 -5.57 -6.00
CA GLY A 8 18.29 -5.23 -4.60
C GLY A 8 17.06 -4.58 -3.98
N ARG A 9 16.12 -5.42 -3.53
CA ARG A 9 14.90 -5.16 -2.74
C ARG A 9 14.65 -3.67 -2.35
N LEU A 10 14.38 -2.81 -3.34
CA LEU A 10 13.99 -1.42 -3.10
C LEU A 10 12.50 -1.41 -2.76
N GLN A 11 12.18 -0.98 -1.55
CA GLN A 11 10.81 -0.67 -1.15
C GLN A 11 10.51 0.75 -1.64
N HIS A 12 9.70 0.87 -2.68
CA HIS A 12 9.25 2.17 -3.18
C HIS A 12 7.92 2.53 -2.50
N ILE A 13 7.92 3.55 -1.65
CA ILE A 13 6.74 4.03 -0.93
C ILE A 13 6.46 5.48 -1.37
N PRO A 14 5.45 5.72 -2.22
CA PRO A 14 5.06 7.08 -2.57
C PRO A 14 4.36 7.74 -1.38
N PHE A 15 4.86 8.90 -0.96
CA PHE A 15 4.24 9.73 0.07
C PHE A 15 3.62 10.97 -0.57
N ALA A 16 2.36 11.27 -0.26
CA ALA A 16 1.75 12.54 -0.61
C ALA A 16 1.74 13.46 0.61
N TYR A 17 2.38 14.62 0.49
CA TYR A 17 2.46 15.65 1.52
C TYR A 17 1.97 16.99 0.97
N GLY A 18 1.37 17.82 1.82
CA GLY A 18 0.77 19.09 1.43
C GLY A 18 -0.34 19.54 2.39
N GLN A 19 -0.86 20.75 2.21
CA GLN A 19 -1.95 21.31 3.03
C GLN A 19 -3.29 20.55 2.86
N THR A 20 -4.21 20.69 3.82
CA THR A 20 -5.58 20.17 3.66
C THR A 20 -6.24 20.83 2.44
N GLY A 21 -6.93 20.02 1.62
CA GLY A 21 -7.49 20.47 0.34
C GLY A 21 -6.52 20.45 -0.85
N SER A 22 -5.23 20.14 -0.67
CA SER A 22 -4.23 20.09 -1.76
C SER A 22 -4.32 18.84 -2.66
N GLY A 23 -5.34 18.00 -2.50
CA GLY A 23 -5.53 16.81 -3.33
C GLY A 23 -4.68 15.58 -2.97
N LYS A 24 -4.10 15.48 -1.76
CA LYS A 24 -3.32 14.28 -1.34
C LYS A 24 -4.08 12.96 -1.58
N SER A 25 -5.31 12.85 -1.06
CA SER A 25 -6.15 11.67 -1.24
C SER A 25 -6.59 11.48 -2.69
N TRP A 26 -6.79 12.59 -3.40
CA TRP A 26 -7.12 12.57 -4.83
C TRP A 26 -5.98 11.97 -5.67
N SER A 27 -4.72 12.30 -5.37
CA SER A 27 -3.57 11.74 -6.07
C SER A 27 -3.31 10.28 -5.70
N ILE A 28 -3.41 9.90 -4.42
CA ILE A 28 -3.10 8.53 -3.97
C ILE A 28 -4.21 7.55 -4.34
N ILE A 29 -5.44 7.82 -3.93
CA ILE A 29 -6.58 6.89 -4.09
C ILE A 29 -7.43 7.29 -5.29
N GLY A 30 -7.66 8.59 -5.48
CA GLY A 30 -8.61 9.09 -6.47
C GLY A 30 -10.05 9.10 -5.94
N TYR A 31 -10.98 9.57 -6.78
CA TYR A 31 -12.40 9.67 -6.43
C TYR A 31 -13.29 9.34 -7.63
N GLY A 32 -14.31 8.51 -7.42
CA GLY A 32 -15.27 8.10 -8.45
C GLY A 32 -14.59 7.46 -9.66
N ALA A 33 -14.78 8.04 -10.85
CA ALA A 33 -14.18 7.57 -12.10
C ALA A 33 -12.67 7.86 -12.22
N ASN A 34 -12.15 8.83 -11.46
CA ASN A 34 -10.74 9.22 -11.52
C ASN A 34 -9.93 8.38 -10.53
N LYS A 35 -9.24 7.35 -11.04
CA LYS A 35 -8.38 6.45 -10.26
C LYS A 35 -7.05 7.13 -9.93
N GLY A 36 -6.64 7.09 -8.67
CA GLY A 36 -5.34 7.57 -8.22
C GLY A 36 -4.20 6.58 -8.46
N ILE A 37 -3.03 6.88 -7.91
CA ILE A 37 -1.80 6.08 -8.08
C ILE A 37 -1.99 4.63 -7.60
N VAL A 38 -2.60 4.43 -6.43
CA VAL A 38 -2.75 3.09 -5.81
C VAL A 38 -3.61 2.15 -6.67
N PRO A 39 -4.86 2.49 -7.06
CA PRO A 39 -5.66 1.61 -7.91
C PRO A 39 -5.03 1.36 -9.28
N ILE A 40 -4.41 2.37 -9.91
CA ILE A 40 -3.69 2.20 -11.19
C ILE A 40 -2.52 1.23 -11.03
N PHE A 41 -1.75 1.35 -9.94
CA PHE A 41 -0.64 0.44 -9.66
C PHE A 41 -1.12 -0.99 -9.47
N CYS A 42 -2.18 -1.21 -8.68
CA CYS A 42 -2.77 -2.53 -8.48
C CYS A 42 -3.22 -3.16 -9.80
N GLU A 43 -3.90 -2.40 -10.67
CA GLU A 43 -4.33 -2.89 -11.99
C GLU A 43 -3.16 -3.36 -12.84
N ARG A 44 -2.11 -2.54 -12.94
CA ARG A 44 -0.90 -2.90 -13.71
C ARG A 44 -0.16 -4.09 -13.11
N LEU A 45 -0.11 -4.19 -11.79
CA LEU A 45 0.51 -5.32 -11.09
C LEU A 45 -0.18 -6.62 -11.46
N PHE A 46 -1.51 -6.67 -11.33
CA PHE A 46 -2.27 -7.87 -11.66
C PHE A 46 -2.31 -8.18 -13.16
N GLU A 47 -2.30 -7.15 -14.03
CA GLU A 47 -2.16 -7.34 -15.47
C GLU A 47 -0.80 -7.97 -15.83
N GLY A 48 0.27 -7.54 -15.19
CA GLY A 48 1.61 -8.12 -15.36
C GLY A 48 1.67 -9.58 -14.91
N ILE A 49 1.04 -9.91 -13.78
CA ILE A 49 0.92 -11.28 -13.28
C ILE A 49 0.15 -12.16 -14.28
N LYS A 50 -1.02 -11.70 -14.75
CA LYS A 50 -1.83 -12.42 -15.75
C LYS A 50 -1.08 -12.70 -17.04
N LYS A 51 -0.25 -11.77 -17.51
CA LYS A 51 0.57 -11.97 -18.72
C LYS A 51 1.64 -13.07 -18.56
N GLN A 52 1.99 -13.42 -17.32
CA GLN A 52 2.96 -14.47 -17.01
C GLN A 52 2.29 -15.78 -16.54
N GLU A 53 0.96 -15.80 -16.49
CA GLU A 53 0.12 -16.95 -16.13
C GLU A 53 0.25 -18.01 -17.24
N GLY A 54 1.01 -19.08 -16.97
CA GLY A 54 1.40 -20.11 -17.96
C GLY A 54 2.90 -20.38 -18.05
N SER A 55 3.73 -19.51 -17.46
CA SER A 55 5.19 -19.69 -17.39
C SER A 55 5.66 -20.70 -16.32
N GLY A 56 4.74 -21.35 -15.60
CA GLY A 56 5.05 -22.18 -14.42
C GLY A 56 5.45 -21.40 -13.17
N THR A 57 5.38 -20.07 -13.20
CA THR A 57 5.75 -19.19 -12.07
C THR A 57 4.53 -18.90 -11.18
N SER A 58 4.66 -19.15 -9.88
CA SER A 58 3.64 -18.78 -8.87
C SER A 58 3.93 -17.42 -8.24
N PHE A 59 2.92 -16.56 -8.12
CA PHE A 59 3.02 -15.26 -7.47
C PHE A 59 2.19 -15.20 -6.18
N GLU A 60 2.78 -14.70 -5.10
CA GLU A 60 2.06 -14.39 -3.85
C GLU A 60 2.06 -12.87 -3.65
N VAL A 61 0.88 -12.26 -3.63
CA VAL A 61 0.71 -10.82 -3.41
C VAL A 61 0.08 -10.58 -2.05
N LYS A 62 0.72 -9.75 -1.22
CA LYS A 62 0.20 -9.35 0.09
C LYS A 62 -0.10 -7.85 0.07
N PHE A 63 -1.27 -7.48 0.59
CA PHE A 63 -1.69 -6.11 0.72
C PHE A 63 -2.04 -5.81 2.18
N SER A 64 -1.60 -4.66 2.68
CA SER A 64 -1.89 -4.16 4.02
C SER A 64 -2.15 -2.67 3.95
N MET A 65 -3.25 -2.21 4.53
CA MET A 65 -3.60 -0.79 4.57
C MET A 65 -3.77 -0.37 6.03
N LEU A 66 -2.87 0.49 6.50
CA LEU A 66 -2.83 0.96 7.88
C LEU A 66 -3.10 2.45 7.92
N GLU A 67 -3.89 2.87 8.91
CA GLU A 67 -4.08 4.27 9.27
C GLU A 67 -3.35 4.54 10.59
N ILE A 68 -2.61 5.63 10.64
CA ILE A 68 -2.02 6.14 11.88
C ILE A 68 -2.71 7.46 12.18
N TYR A 69 -3.51 7.48 13.24
CA TYR A 69 -4.22 8.68 13.69
C TYR A 69 -4.07 8.82 15.20
N ASN A 70 -3.58 9.97 15.65
CA ASN A 70 -3.35 10.26 17.07
C ASN A 70 -2.51 9.18 17.78
N GLU A 71 -1.38 8.77 17.17
CA GLU A 71 -0.49 7.69 17.65
C GLU A 71 -1.14 6.29 17.76
N VAL A 72 -2.38 6.13 17.29
CA VAL A 72 -3.07 4.84 17.23
C VAL A 72 -3.00 4.29 15.82
N THR A 73 -2.39 3.11 15.67
CA THR A 73 -2.39 2.38 14.40
C THR A 73 -3.66 1.54 14.26
N ARG A 74 -4.36 1.68 13.14
CA ARG A 74 -5.58 0.94 12.80
C ARG A 74 -5.40 0.20 11.49
N ASP A 75 -5.92 -1.02 11.43
CA ASP A 75 -5.97 -1.79 10.19
C ASP A 75 -7.25 -1.44 9.43
N LEU A 76 -7.10 -0.82 8.26
CA LEU A 76 -8.22 -0.40 7.43
C LEU A 76 -8.86 -1.57 6.66
N LEU A 77 -8.18 -2.72 6.57
CA LEU A 77 -8.73 -3.93 5.94
C LEU A 77 -9.52 -4.80 6.92
N GLN A 78 -9.44 -4.51 8.22
CA GLN A 78 -10.24 -5.22 9.22
C GLN A 78 -11.65 -4.63 9.32
N PRO A 79 -12.70 -5.49 9.36
CA PRO A 79 -14.05 -5.01 9.58
C PRO A 79 -14.13 -4.29 10.91
N GLN A 80 -14.91 -3.22 10.98
CA GLN A 80 -14.98 -2.31 12.13
C GLN A 80 -15.24 -3.04 13.46
N ASN A 81 -16.06 -4.11 13.42
CA ASN A 81 -16.39 -4.94 14.58
C ASN A 81 -15.19 -5.72 15.15
N LYS A 82 -14.12 -5.91 14.38
CA LYS A 82 -12.89 -6.59 14.79
C LYS A 82 -11.75 -5.62 15.09
N GLN A 83 -11.96 -4.32 14.93
CA GLN A 83 -10.94 -3.33 15.25
C GLN A 83 -10.72 -3.26 16.77
N LYS A 84 -9.45 -3.33 17.17
CA LYS A 84 -9.07 -3.19 18.58
C LYS A 84 -9.28 -1.74 19.01
N LYS A 85 -10.01 -1.51 20.12
CA LYS A 85 -10.23 -0.16 20.68
C LYS A 85 -8.94 0.61 20.94
N ASN A 86 -7.85 -0.09 21.26
CA ASN A 86 -6.53 0.50 21.55
C ASN A 86 -5.54 0.41 20.37
N GLY A 87 -6.02 0.11 19.16
CA GLY A 87 -5.18 -0.02 17.96
C GLY A 87 -4.27 -1.27 17.94
N LEU A 88 -3.43 -1.34 16.91
CA LEU A 88 -2.37 -2.33 16.76
C LEU A 88 -1.13 -1.92 17.58
N LYS A 89 -0.51 -2.90 18.24
CA LYS A 89 0.74 -2.70 18.99
C LYS A 89 1.92 -2.76 18.03
N ILE A 90 2.67 -1.67 17.93
CA ILE A 90 3.93 -1.60 17.18
C ILE A 90 4.99 -2.40 17.93
N ARG A 91 5.72 -3.28 17.23
CA ARG A 91 6.81 -4.07 17.75
C ARG A 91 8.08 -3.84 16.93
N GLN A 92 9.24 -4.00 17.55
CA GLN A 92 10.53 -3.87 16.86
C GLN A 92 11.25 -5.22 16.89
N HIS A 93 11.72 -5.68 15.73
CA HIS A 93 12.56 -6.87 15.61
C HIS A 93 13.96 -6.47 15.15
N PRO A 94 15.04 -6.96 15.79
CA PRO A 94 16.41 -6.50 15.55
C PRO A 94 16.88 -6.55 14.08
N LYS A 95 16.38 -7.52 13.31
CA LYS A 95 16.73 -7.72 11.89
C LYS A 95 15.66 -7.26 10.90
N LYS A 96 14.40 -7.10 11.33
CA LYS A 96 13.27 -6.81 10.43
C LYS A 96 12.77 -5.36 10.53
N GLY A 97 13.20 -4.62 11.55
CA GLY A 97 12.71 -3.27 11.81
C GLY A 97 11.38 -3.28 12.58
N PHE A 98 10.62 -2.19 12.45
CA PHE A 98 9.30 -2.03 13.06
C PHE A 98 8.22 -2.77 12.27
N TYR A 99 7.28 -3.41 12.97
CA TYR A 99 6.13 -4.15 12.43
C TYR A 99 4.95 -4.21 13.39
#